data_AF-A0A812PFT2-F1
#
_entry.id   AF-A0A812PFT2-F1
#
_cell.length_a   1.000
_cell.length_b   1.000
_cell.length_c   1.000
_cell.angle_alpha   90.00
_cell.angle_beta   90.00
_cell.angle_gamma   90.00
#
_symmetry.space_group_name_H-M   'P 1'
#
loop_
_entity.id
_entity.type
_entity.pdbx_description
1 polymer ?
#
loop_
_entity_poly.entity_id
_entity_poly.type
_entity_poly.pdbx_seq_one_letter_code
_entity_poly.pdbx_strand_id
1 'polypeptide(L)'
;MEPGLMDLTGEVGRLAIRKAGAGREAVGDVEKCLACVDGVCQGVQDLVYLPGGVGKKMGAVRSTLLKIEGVLYELALLSHAGIRAKAPEPVQREDAADADDSTGF
;
A
#
# COMPACT_ATOMS: atom_id res chain seq x y z
N MET A 1 9.71 12.47 -16.98
CA MET A 1 9.97 12.49 -15.53
C MET A 1 10.25 11.06 -15.16
N GLU A 2 11.52 10.69 -15.00
CA GLU A 2 11.89 9.32 -14.65
C GLU A 2 11.32 8.98 -13.26
N PRO A 3 10.67 7.82 -13.07
CA PRO A 3 10.12 7.44 -11.77
C PRO A 3 11.25 7.39 -10.74
N GLY A 4 11.16 8.27 -9.74
CA GLY A 4 12.22 8.46 -8.76
C GLY A 4 12.06 7.56 -7.53
N LEU A 5 13.08 7.55 -6.67
CA LEU A 5 13.08 6.85 -5.38
C LEU A 5 11.84 7.14 -4.50
N MET A 6 11.25 8.32 -4.68
CA MET A 6 10.04 8.75 -3.97
C MET A 6 8.78 8.06 -4.48
N ASP A 7 8.68 7.90 -5.80
CA ASP A 7 7.58 7.19 -6.44
C ASP A 7 7.60 5.72 -6.03
N LEU A 8 8.81 5.14 -5.90
CA LEU A 8 9.01 3.80 -5.33
C LEU A 8 8.42 3.71 -3.92
N THR A 9 8.81 4.60 -2.99
CA THR A 9 8.28 4.54 -1.63
C THR A 9 6.76 4.69 -1.59
N GLY A 10 6.19 5.56 -2.44
CA GLY A 10 4.75 5.70 -2.59
C GLY A 10 4.06 4.43 -3.09
N GLU A 11 4.64 3.71 -4.04
CA GLU A 11 4.13 2.42 -4.51
C GLU A 11 4.24 1.32 -3.44
N VAL A 12 5.33 1.31 -2.66
CA VAL A 12 5.47 0.39 -1.52
C VAL A 12 4.40 0.67 -0.46
N GLY A 13 4.09 1.94 -0.19
CA GLY A 13 2.96 2.32 0.67
C GLY A 13 1.61 1.81 0.13
N ARG A 14 1.36 1.93 -1.18
CA ARG A 14 0.16 1.37 -1.82
C ARG A 14 0.10 -0.16 -1.73
N LEU A 15 1.24 -0.84 -1.86
CA LEU A 15 1.34 -2.28 -1.70
C LEU A 15 0.99 -2.70 -0.27
N ALA A 16 1.53 -2.01 0.74
CA ALA A 16 1.22 -2.27 2.15
C ALA A 16 -0.28 -2.21 2.43
N ILE A 17 -0.97 -1.17 1.94
CA ILE A 17 -2.43 -1.03 2.09
C ILE A 17 -3.18 -2.18 1.42
N ARG A 18 -2.81 -2.57 0.19
CA ARG A 18 -3.43 -3.71 -0.50
C ARG A 18 -3.23 -5.02 0.25
N LYS A 19 -2.04 -5.24 0.80
CA LYS A 19 -1.72 -6.44 1.58
C LYS A 19 -2.52 -6.49 2.88
N ALA A 20 -2.68 -5.37 3.57
CA ALA A 20 -3.45 -5.28 4.80
C ALA A 20 -4.91 -5.76 4.67
N GLY A 21 -5.46 -5.81 3.45
CA GLY A 21 -6.77 -6.42 3.17
C GLY A 21 -6.88 -7.90 3.57
N ALA A 22 -5.76 -8.63 3.68
CA ALA A 22 -5.73 -10.00 4.19
C ALA A 22 -5.76 -10.07 5.75
N GLY A 23 -5.93 -8.94 6.44
CA GLY A 23 -6.05 -8.89 7.89
C GLY A 23 -4.79 -9.37 8.59
N ARG A 24 -4.95 -10.18 9.65
CA ARG A 24 -3.83 -10.59 10.53
C ARG A 24 -2.71 -11.33 9.79
N GLU A 25 -3.03 -12.07 8.74
CA GLU A 25 -2.05 -12.80 7.93
C GLU A 25 -1.12 -11.85 7.16
N ALA A 26 -1.55 -10.59 6.95
CA ALA A 26 -0.79 -9.59 6.23
C ALA A 26 0.35 -8.95 7.04
N VAL A 27 0.41 -9.12 8.36
CA VAL A 27 1.35 -8.39 9.23
C VAL A 27 2.79 -8.50 8.72
N GLY A 28 3.27 -9.72 8.47
CA GLY A 28 4.64 -9.92 7.97
C GLY A 28 4.90 -9.34 6.57
N ASP A 29 3.87 -9.22 5.72
CA ASP A 29 4.01 -8.57 4.40
C ASP A 29 4.05 -7.04 4.54
N VAL A 30 3.28 -6.47 5.46
CA VAL A 30 3.28 -5.03 5.75
C VAL A 30 4.58 -4.62 6.46
N GLU A 31 5.11 -5.44 7.36
CA GLU A 31 6.42 -5.21 8.00
C GLU A 31 7.57 -5.16 6.99
N LYS A 32 7.56 -6.02 5.97
CA LYS A 32 8.55 -5.95 4.87
C LYS A 32 8.43 -4.65 4.08
N CYS A 33 7.21 -4.15 3.87
CA CYS A 33 6.99 -2.86 3.22
C CYS A 33 7.55 -1.72 4.08
N LEU A 34 7.33 -1.76 5.40
CA LEU A 34 7.90 -0.79 6.34
C LEU A 34 9.43 -0.81 6.28
N ALA A 35 10.04 -1.98 6.41
CA ALA A 35 11.49 -2.16 6.39
C ALA A 35 12.12 -1.65 5.07
N CYS A 36 11.43 -1.84 3.95
CA CYS A 36 11.86 -1.31 2.65
C CYS A 36 11.89 0.22 2.64
N VAL A 37 10.80 0.88 3.05
CA VAL A 37 10.73 2.35 3.06
C VAL A 37 11.68 2.93 4.11
N ASP A 38 11.84 2.26 5.25
CA ASP A 38 12.73 2.69 6.33
C ASP A 38 14.20 2.60 5.89
N GLY A 39 14.61 1.49 5.26
CA GLY A 39 15.95 1.36 4.67
C GLY A 39 16.24 2.44 3.62
N VAL A 40 15.25 2.80 2.80
CA VAL A 40 15.38 3.94 1.87
C VAL A 40 15.55 5.26 2.62
N CYS A 41 14.77 5.47 3.69
CA CYS A 41 14.83 6.68 4.50
C CYS A 41 16.20 6.85 5.17
N GLN A 42 16.71 5.78 5.79
CA GLN A 42 18.01 5.74 6.44
C GLN A 42 19.13 5.93 5.42
N GLY A 43 19.11 5.18 4.32
CA GLY A 43 20.13 5.29 3.27
C GLY A 43 20.22 6.70 2.66
N VAL A 44 19.11 7.44 2.57
CA VAL A 44 19.12 8.84 2.13
C VAL A 44 19.63 9.79 3.21
N GLN A 45 19.35 9.52 4.50
CA GLN A 45 19.86 10.31 5.63
C GLN A 45 21.36 10.14 5.84
N ASP A 46 21.91 8.96 5.52
CA ASP A 46 23.33 8.64 5.64
C ASP A 46 24.19 9.31 4.54
N LEU A 47 23.56 9.89 3.51
CA LEU A 47 24.28 10.62 2.47
C LEU A 47 24.86 11.92 3.02
N VAL A 48 26.19 12.01 3.03
CA VAL A 48 26.97 13.19 3.42
C VAL A 48 26.59 14.43 2.59
N TYR A 49 26.18 14.23 1.34
CA TYR A 49 25.69 15.30 0.47
C TYR A 49 24.41 14.88 -0.24
N LEU A 50 23.35 15.64 -0.02
CA LEU A 50 22.06 15.43 -0.68
C LEU A 50 21.97 16.29 -1.95
N PRO A 51 21.68 15.68 -3.11
CA PRO A 51 21.40 16.42 -4.34
C PRO A 51 20.26 17.42 -4.12
N GLY A 52 20.38 18.59 -4.76
CA GLY A 52 19.42 19.69 -4.61
C GLY A 52 17.97 19.23 -4.83
N GLY A 53 17.13 19.41 -3.81
CA GLY A 53 15.69 19.07 -3.85
C GLY A 53 15.33 17.73 -3.21
N VAL A 54 16.27 16.81 -2.96
CA VAL A 54 15.97 15.52 -2.30
C VAL A 54 15.49 15.74 -0.87
N GLY A 55 16.07 16.69 -0.14
CA GLY A 55 15.63 17.04 1.22
C GLY A 55 14.15 17.47 1.28
N LYS A 56 13.64 18.16 0.26
CA LYS A 56 12.21 18.54 0.18
C LYS A 56 11.31 17.32 -0.02
N LYS A 57 11.81 16.31 -0.73
CA LYS A 57 11.08 15.09 -1.02
C LYS A 57 11.07 14.14 0.18
N MET A 58 12.04 14.21 1.11
CA MET A 58 12.05 13.40 2.35
C MET A 58 10.79 13.49 3.20
N GLY A 59 10.03 14.59 3.10
CA GLY A 59 8.70 14.67 3.72
C GLY A 59 7.73 13.60 3.22
N ALA A 60 7.75 13.26 1.93
CA ALA A 60 6.90 12.23 1.34
C ALA A 60 7.29 10.81 1.77
N VAL A 61 8.59 10.53 1.90
CA VAL A 61 9.08 9.23 2.45
C VAL A 61 8.62 9.08 3.90
N ARG A 62 8.83 10.09 4.75
CA ARG A 62 8.37 10.06 6.14
C ARG A 62 6.86 9.93 6.27
N SER A 63 6.10 10.62 5.42
CA SER A 63 4.65 10.46 5.38
C SER A 63 4.24 9.04 5.00
N THR A 64 5.00 8.38 4.13
CA THR A 64 4.73 6.99 3.73
C THR A 64 5.07 6.01 4.86
N LEU A 65 6.17 6.23 5.58
CA LEU A 65 6.49 5.46 6.80
C LEU A 65 5.35 5.50 7.81
N LEU A 66 4.93 6.71 8.20
CA LEU A 66 3.84 6.90 9.16
C LEU A 66 2.54 6.21 8.72
N LYS A 67 2.24 6.20 7.42
CA LYS A 67 1.07 5.48 6.89
C LYS A 67 1.19 3.97 7.08
N ILE A 68 2.36 3.39 6.78
CA ILE A 68 2.58 1.95 6.94
C ILE A 68 2.57 1.56 8.42
N GLU A 69 3.17 2.36 9.30
CA GLU A 69 3.11 2.19 10.76
C GLU A 69 1.67 2.23 11.28
N GLY A 70 0.85 3.18 10.79
CA GLY A 70 -0.56 3.24 11.10
C GLY A 70 -1.32 1.97 10.68
N VAL A 71 -1.02 1.41 9.51
CA VAL A 71 -1.60 0.14 9.07
C VAL A 71 -1.21 -1.01 10.00
N LEU A 72 0.06 -1.10 10.40
CA LEU A 72 0.51 -2.12 11.36
C LEU A 72 -0.18 -1.98 12.72
N TYR A 73 -0.38 -0.74 13.18
CA TYR A 73 -1.13 -0.45 14.40
C TYR A 73 -2.57 -0.97 14.30
N GLU A 74 -3.28 -0.68 13.21
CA GLU A 74 -4.65 -1.19 13.00
C GLU A 74 -4.69 -2.73 12.94
N LEU A 75 -3.72 -3.36 12.28
CA LEU A 75 -3.60 -4.82 12.25
C LEU A 75 -3.33 -5.40 13.65
N ALA A 76 -2.51 -4.73 14.46
CA ALA A 76 -2.26 -5.11 15.85
C ALA A 76 -3.55 -5.01 16.68
N LEU A 77 -4.33 -3.93 16.53
CA LEU A 77 -5.63 -3.79 17.18
C LEU A 77 -6.60 -4.92 16.78
N LEU A 78 -6.69 -5.25 15.49
CA LEU A 78 -7.52 -6.36 15.00
C LEU A 78 -7.10 -7.71 15.56
N SER A 79 -5.79 -7.91 15.81
CA SER A 79 -5.29 -9.14 16.41
C SER A 79 -5.70 -9.29 17.88
N HIS A 80 -5.76 -8.18 18.63
CA HIS A 80 -6.08 -8.15 20.05
C HIS A 80 -7.59 -8.10 20.33
N ALA A 81 -8.37 -7.47 19.44
CA ALA A 81 -9.81 -7.32 19.61
C ALA A 81 -10.61 -8.62 19.40
N GLY A 82 -9.97 -9.73 19.00
CA GLY A 82 -10.66 -10.99 18.70
C GLY A 82 -11.57 -10.93 17.46
N ILE A 83 -11.71 -9.76 16.83
CA ILE A 83 -12.55 -9.55 15.65
C ILE A 83 -11.93 -10.29 14.47
N ARG A 84 -12.61 -11.33 13.99
CA ARG A 84 -12.30 -11.98 12.73
C ARG A 84 -12.99 -11.17 11.64
N ALA A 85 -12.27 -10.24 11.00
CA ALA A 85 -12.77 -9.59 9.81
C ALA A 85 -13.02 -10.68 8.76
N LYS A 86 -14.30 -10.93 8.43
CA LYS A 86 -14.67 -11.85 7.36
C LYS A 86 -14.24 -11.20 6.05
N ALA A 87 -13.41 -11.89 5.28
CA ALA A 87 -13.02 -11.41 3.95
C ALA A 87 -14.29 -11.13 3.12
N PRO A 88 -14.36 -10.02 2.37
CA PRO A 88 -15.50 -9.76 1.50
C PRO A 88 -15.62 -10.92 0.50
N GLU A 89 -16.80 -11.54 0.43
CA GLU A 89 -17.06 -12.60 -0.54
C GLU A 89 -16.95 -12.02 -1.96
N PRO A 90 -16.36 -12.77 -2.91
CA PRO A 90 -16.25 -12.32 -4.29
C PRO A 90 -17.66 -12.08 -4.84
N VAL A 91 -17.97 -10.82 -5.13
CA VAL A 91 -19.21 -10.43 -5.79
C VAL A 91 -19.19 -11.09 -7.17
N GLN A 92 -20.07 -12.07 -7.38
CA GLN A 92 -20.28 -12.66 -8.69
C GLN A 92 -20.78 -11.54 -9.61
N ARG A 93 -19.92 -11.13 -10.54
CA ARG A 93 -20.31 -10.22 -11.61
C ARG A 93 -21.24 -11.04 -12.51
N GLU A 94 -22.55 -10.81 -12.39
CA GLU A 94 -23.51 -11.29 -13.36
C GLU A 94 -23.14 -10.64 -14.70
N ASP A 95 -22.44 -11.40 -15.54
CA ASP A 95 -22.28 -11.05 -16.95
C ASP A 95 -23.68 -11.06 -17.58
N ALA A 96 -24.22 -9.86 -17.79
CA ALA A 96 -25.42 -9.65 -18.57
C ALA A 96 -25.11 -10.04 -20.03
N ALA A 97 -25.35 -11.30 -20.36
CA ALA A 97 -25.42 -11.83 -21.71
C ALA A 97 -26.87 -12.20 -22.04
N ASP A 98 -27.50 -11.44 -22.93
CA ASP A 98 -28.16 -11.85 -24.19
C ASP A 98 -29.15 -10.76 -24.65
N ALA A 99 -28.94 -10.18 -25.84
CA ALA A 99 -29.66 -10.46 -27.11
C ALA A 99 -31.04 -9.77 -27.16
N ASP A 100 -31.48 -9.06 -28.20
CA ASP A 100 -31.47 -9.39 -29.63
C ASP A 100 -31.87 -8.12 -30.42
N ASP A 101 -31.11 -7.76 -31.45
CA ASP A 101 -31.43 -6.66 -32.38
C ASP A 101 -32.20 -7.24 -33.57
N SER A 102 -33.52 -7.13 -33.53
CA SER A 102 -34.39 -7.45 -34.67
C SER A 102 -35.30 -6.27 -35.00
N THR A 103 -34.84 -5.35 -35.85
CA THR A 103 -35.73 -4.48 -36.62
C THR A 103 -35.27 -4.39 -38.07
N GLY A 104 -36.11 -4.84 -39.00
CA GLY A 104 -35.85 -4.72 -40.43
C GLY A 104 -36.85 -5.46 -41.31
N PHE A 105 -38.10 -4.98 -41.36
CA PHE A 105 -38.95 -5.07 -42.55
C PHE A 105 -39.74 -3.79 -42.70
#